data_AF-A0A430A0C0-F1
#
_entry.id   AF-A0A430A0C0-F1
#
_cell.length_a   1.000
_cell.length_b   1.000
_cell.length_c   1.000
_cell.angle_alpha   90.00
_cell.angle_beta   90.00
_cell.angle_gamma   90.00
#
_symmetry.space_group_name_H-M   'P 1'
#
loop_
_entity.id
_entity.type
_entity.pdbx_description
1 polymer ?
#
loop_
_entity_poly.entity_id
_entity_poly.type
_entity_poly.pdbx_seq_one_letter_code
_entity_poly.pdbx_strand_id
1 'polypeptide(L)' 'MSEFNNQINKLVNEAKKEVDRLEDRRQQDLSDSIDYIENELQLQRLYAKIEAYEEVLDLA' A
#
# COMPACT_ATOMS: atom_id res chain seq x y z
N MET A 1 18.54 -4.91 -14.44
CA MET A 1 17.92 -4.94 -13.11
C MET A 1 18.24 -6.27 -12.45
N SER A 2 18.63 -6.25 -11.17
CA SER A 2 18.87 -7.49 -10.41
C SER A 2 17.56 -8.24 -10.14
N GLU A 3 17.62 -9.55 -9.88
CA GLU A 3 16.45 -10.35 -9.48
C GLU A 3 15.82 -9.80 -8.19
N PHE A 4 16.65 -9.27 -7.28
CA PHE A 4 16.22 -8.57 -6.08
C PHE A 4 15.39 -7.32 -6.40
N ASN A 5 15.85 -6.43 -7.28
CA ASN A 5 15.11 -5.21 -7.64
C ASN A 5 13.78 -5.57 -8.32
N ASN A 6 13.72 -6.66 -9.10
CA ASN A 6 12.46 -7.14 -9.68
C ASN A 6 11.46 -7.62 -8.62
N GLN A 7 11.94 -8.31 -7.58
CA GLN A 7 11.09 -8.76 -6.46
C GLN A 7 10.54 -7.58 -5.67
N ILE A 8 11.38 -6.60 -5.33
CA ILE A 8 10.91 -5.41 -4.60
C ILE A 8 9.92 -4.59 -5.44
N ASN A 9 10.19 -4.40 -6.73
CA ASN A 9 9.23 -3.76 -7.64
C ASN A 9 7.88 -4.48 -7.70
N LYS A 10 7.86 -5.81 -7.65
CA LYS A 10 6.61 -6.57 -7.57
C LYS A 10 5.86 -6.28 -6.27
N LEU A 11 6.54 -6.24 -5.14
CA LEU A 11 5.95 -5.92 -3.84
C LEU A 11 5.38 -4.49 -3.80
N VAL A 12 6.10 -3.51 -4.35
CA VAL A 12 5.61 -2.12 -4.51
C VAL A 12 4.30 -2.10 -5.31
N ASN A 13 4.28 -2.78 -6.46
CA ASN A 13 3.11 -2.80 -7.32
C ASN A 13 1.90 -3.49 -6.67
N GLU A 14 2.13 -4.57 -5.92
CA GLU A 14 1.06 -5.26 -5.17
C GLU A 14 0.50 -4.37 -4.05
N ALA A 15 1.36 -3.67 -3.32
CA ALA A 15 0.94 -2.74 -2.27
C ALA A 15 0.15 -1.55 -2.84
N LYS A 16 0.60 -0.94 -3.95
CA LYS A 16 -0.12 0.14 -4.64
C LYS A 16 -1.51 -0.28 -5.10
N LYS A 17 -1.64 -1.49 -5.66
CA LYS A 17 -2.96 -2.04 -6.04
C LYS A 17 -3.89 -2.25 -4.85
N GLU A 18 -3.36 -2.57 -3.67
CA GLU A 18 -4.18 -2.70 -2.46
C GLU A 18 -4.59 -1.33 -1.90
N VAL A 19 -3.72 -0.32 -1.99
CA VAL A 19 -4.08 1.08 -1.69
C VAL A 19 -5.28 1.49 -2.55
N ASP A 20 -5.19 1.32 -3.88
CA ASP A 20 -6.29 1.70 -4.79
C ASP A 20 -7.62 1.03 -4.37
N ARG A 21 -7.59 -0.28 -4.06
CA ARG A 21 -8.78 -1.02 -3.59
C ARG A 21 -9.35 -0.49 -2.28
N LEU A 22 -8.48 -0.13 -1.34
CA LEU A 22 -8.88 0.40 -0.04
C LEU A 22 -9.45 1.80 -0.15
N GLU A 23 -8.87 2.66 -0.98
CA GLU A 23 -9.37 4.01 -1.23
C GLU A 23 -10.75 3.98 -1.90
N ASP A 24 -10.96 3.08 -2.85
CA ASP A 24 -12.27 2.85 -3.47
C ASP A 24 -13.32 2.42 -2.42
N ARG A 25 -12.96 1.46 -1.56
CA ARG A 25 -13.85 0.99 -0.48
C ARG A 25 -14.15 2.08 0.55
N ARG A 26 -13.15 2.90 0.89
CA ARG A 26 -13.31 4.04 1.81
C ARG A 26 -14.37 5.02 1.32
N GLN A 27 -14.45 5.25 0.01
CA GLN A 27 -15.48 6.12 -0.57
C GLN A 27 -16.90 5.53 -0.46
N GLN A 28 -17.03 4.20 -0.37
CA GLN A 28 -18.30 3.49 -0.27
C GLN A 28 -18.80 3.37 1.18
N ASP A 29 -17.89 3.19 2.14
CA ASP A 29 -18.22 2.84 3.54
C ASP A 29 -18.29 4.04 4.50
N LEU A 30 -18.52 5.26 4.00
CA LEU A 30 -18.56 6.50 4.81
C LEU A 30 -19.62 6.52 5.92
N SER A 31 -20.55 5.56 5.97
CA SER A 31 -21.60 5.48 6.99
C SER A 31 -21.22 4.65 8.23
N ASP A 32 -20.20 3.79 8.16
CA ASP A 32 -19.71 3.03 9.32
C ASP A 32 -18.36 3.56 9.78
N SER A 33 -18.38 4.26 10.93
CA SER A 33 -17.19 4.86 11.51
C SER A 33 -16.11 3.85 11.93
N ILE A 34 -16.45 2.59 12.23
CA ILE A 34 -15.46 1.57 12.60
C ILE A 34 -14.75 1.07 11.34
N ASP A 35 -15.51 0.73 10.29
CA ASP A 35 -14.96 0.27 9.02
C ASP A 35 -14.09 1.34 8.36
N TYR A 36 -14.50 2.62 8.45
CA TYR A 36 -13.70 3.76 8.00
C TYR A 36 -12.36 3.84 8.73
N ILE A 37 -12.33 3.73 10.07
CA ILE A 37 -11.10 3.79 10.86
C ILE A 37 -10.18 2.61 10.54
N GLU A 38 -10.72 1.40 10.42
CA GLU A 38 -9.94 0.22 10.05
C GLU A 38 -9.33 0.36 8.66
N ASN A 39 -10.09 0.91 7.70
CA ASN A 39 -9.61 1.20 6.35
C ASN A 39 -8.45 2.21 6.37
N GLU A 40 -8.58 3.32 7.11
CA GLU A 40 -7.51 4.32 7.24
C GLU A 40 -6.23 3.73 7.86
N LEU A 41 -6.35 2.88 8.87
CA LEU A 41 -5.20 2.19 9.46
C LEU A 41 -4.54 1.22 8.46
N GLN A 42 -5.32 0.55 7.61
CA GLN A 42 -4.79 -0.32 6.56
C GLN A 42 -4.07 0.49 5.47
N LEU A 43 -4.64 1.63 5.05
CA LEU A 43 -4.01 2.55 4.11
C LEU A 43 -2.67 3.07 4.64
N GLN A 44 -2.63 3.57 5.87
CA GLN A 44 -1.39 4.06 6.49
C GLN A 44 -0.29 2.98 6.52
N ARG A 45 -0.64 1.73 6.82
CA ARG A 45 0.31 0.61 6.81
C ARG A 45 0.83 0.30 5.41
N LEU A 46 0.00 0.41 4.38
CA LEU A 46 0.41 0.17 2.99
C LEU A 46 1.30 1.29 2.48
N TYR A 47 0.98 2.55 2.80
CA TYR A 47 1.85 3.68 2.47
C TYR A 47 3.24 3.53 3.08
N ALA A 48 3.34 3.18 4.36
CA ALA A 48 4.63 2.93 5.00
C ALA A 48 5.40 1.76 4.38
N LYS A 49 4.70 0.70 3.94
CA LYS A 49 5.34 -0.43 3.23
C LYS A 49 5.89 -0.01 1.87
N ILE A 50 5.14 0.79 1.11
CA ILE A 50 5.57 1.30 -0.20
C ILE A 50 6.82 2.16 -0.02
N GLU A 51 6.80 3.10 0.93
CA GLU A 51 7.95 3.94 1.25
C GLU A 51 9.19 3.10 1.58
N ALA A 52 9.05 2.12 2.49
CA ALA A 52 10.16 1.24 2.83
C ALA A 52 10.70 0.42 1.64
N TYR A 53 9.84 -0.04 0.73
CA TYR A 53 10.28 -0.76 -0.46
C TYR A 53 10.97 0.15 -1.47
N GLU A 54 10.50 1.39 -1.62
CA GLU A 54 11.11 2.40 -2.49
C GLU A 54 12.50 2.81 -1.93
N GLU A 55 12.64 3.01 -0.62
CA GLU A 55 13.93 3.24 0.04
C GLU A 55 14.93 2.08 -0.21
N VAL A 56 14.46 0.83 -0.14
CA VAL A 56 15.30 -0.34 -0.42
C VAL A 56 15.74 -0.39 -1.89
N LEU A 57 14.87 0.00 -2.82
CA LEU A 57 15.23 0.08 -4.24
C LEU A 57 16.27 1.18 -4.51
N ASP A 58 16.17 2.31 -3.82
CA ASP A 58 17.13 3.42 -3.95
C ASP A 58 18.53 3.05 -3.45
N LEU A 59 18.63 2.08 -2.53
CA LEU A 59 19.89 1.56 -2.00
C LEU A 59 20.52 0.41 -2.82
N ALA A 60 19.83 -0.10 -3.86
CA ALA A 60 20.15 -1.36 -4.55
C ALA A 60 20.66 -1.21 -6.00
#